data_AF-A0ABC9XUG5-F1
#
_entry.id   AF-A0ABC9XUG5-F1
#
_cell.length_a   1.000
_cell.length_b   1.000
_cell.length_c   1.000
_cell.angle_alpha   90.00
_cell.angle_beta   90.00
_cell.angle_gamma   90.00
#
_symmetry.space_group_name_H-M   'P 1'
#
loop_
_entity.id
_entity.type
_entity.pdbx_description
1 polymer ?
#
loop_
_entity_poly.entity_id
_entity_poly.type
_entity_poly.pdbx_seq_one_letter_code
_entity_poly.pdbx_strand_id
1 'polypeptide(L)'
;MGPRGPAGPRCCVLYAVLGALVCGLRPAVAMVASDEKRSASPVVATQCWQVEDFVVAQECTRCSSFQTKTILACSPTGFIEKINCATSKKDEFKSCRSAVMEAHVFWRFVGTMMCVAAVFAVLVVCRQRVLDRKALEKVRKQIESI
;
A
#
# COMPACT_ATOMS: atom_id res chain seq x y z
N MET A 1 11.29 5.78 -43.22
CA MET A 1 11.47 5.57 -41.77
C MET A 1 10.38 4.64 -41.24
N GLY A 2 10.58 3.32 -41.26
CA GLY A 2 9.71 2.38 -40.55
C GLY A 2 10.35 2.02 -39.22
N PRO A 3 9.65 2.09 -38.07
CA PRO A 3 10.31 1.80 -36.81
C PRO A 3 10.59 0.30 -36.70
N ARG A 4 11.86 0.05 -36.37
CA ARG A 4 12.49 -1.21 -35.97
C ARG A 4 11.69 -1.95 -34.89
N GLY A 5 11.71 -3.28 -34.98
CA GLY A 5 11.87 -4.14 -33.80
C GLY A 5 10.82 -5.25 -33.62
N PRO A 6 11.25 -6.51 -33.39
CA PRO A 6 10.35 -7.63 -33.22
C PRO A 6 9.80 -7.66 -31.79
N ALA A 7 8.51 -7.41 -31.62
CA ALA A 7 7.81 -7.79 -30.39
C ALA A 7 7.60 -9.32 -30.39
N GLY A 8 8.68 -10.07 -30.15
CA GLY A 8 8.69 -11.53 -30.14
C GLY A 8 8.19 -12.12 -28.82
N PRO A 9 8.01 -13.46 -28.73
CA PRO A 9 7.57 -14.17 -27.53
C PRO A 9 8.45 -13.90 -26.30
N ARG A 10 9.71 -13.50 -26.50
CA ARG A 10 10.64 -13.09 -25.46
C ARG A 10 10.17 -11.87 -24.66
N CYS A 11 9.49 -10.92 -25.31
CA CYS A 11 8.91 -9.76 -24.63
C CYS A 11 7.74 -10.20 -23.74
N CYS A 12 6.87 -11.08 -24.22
CA CYS A 12 5.76 -11.63 -23.45
C CYS A 12 6.23 -12.43 -22.23
N VAL A 13 7.31 -13.20 -22.38
CA VAL A 13 7.92 -13.94 -21.27
C VAL A 13 8.53 -12.99 -20.24
N LEU A 14 9.24 -11.94 -20.66
CA LEU A 14 9.80 -10.93 -19.75
C LEU A 14 8.71 -10.21 -18.94
N TYR A 15 7.60 -9.82 -19.56
CA TYR A 15 6.49 -9.17 -18.85
C TYR A 15 5.68 -10.14 -17.98
N ALA A 16 5.57 -11.42 -18.37
CA ALA A 16 4.98 -12.46 -17.52
C ALA A 16 5.84 -12.76 -16.29
N VAL A 17 7.16 -12.79 -16.46
CA VAL A 17 8.12 -12.93 -15.36
C VAL A 17 8.08 -11.72 -14.43
N LEU A 18 7.99 -10.50 -14.96
CA LEU A 18 7.80 -9.28 -14.16
C LEU A 18 6.46 -9.28 -13.41
N GLY A 19 5.36 -9.70 -14.04
CA GLY A 19 4.07 -9.87 -13.38
C GLY A 19 4.09 -10.91 -12.26
N ALA A 20 4.78 -12.04 -12.48
CA ALA A 20 4.96 -13.08 -11.46
C ALA A 20 5.85 -12.61 -10.31
N LEU A 21 6.88 -11.79 -10.57
CA LEU A 21 7.73 -11.19 -9.55
C LEU A 21 6.95 -10.18 -8.68
N VAL A 22 6.08 -9.38 -9.31
CA VAL A 22 5.18 -8.44 -8.62
C VAL A 22 4.13 -9.18 -7.78
N CYS A 23 3.59 -10.30 -8.27
CA CYS A 23 2.70 -11.17 -7.48
C CYS A 23 3.43 -11.96 -6.37
N GLY A 24 4.72 -12.25 -6.56
CA GLY A 24 5.56 -12.97 -5.60
C GLY A 24 6.02 -12.13 -4.41
N LEU A 25 6.01 -10.79 -4.53
CA LEU A 25 6.01 -9.90 -3.38
C LEU A 25 4.70 -10.10 -2.63
N ARG A 26 4.71 -11.02 -1.66
CA ARG A 26 3.64 -11.15 -0.68
C ARG A 26 3.29 -9.75 -0.16
N PRO A 27 2.11 -9.20 -0.47
CA PRO A 27 1.60 -8.11 0.34
C PRO A 27 1.48 -8.74 1.73
N ALA A 28 2.17 -8.18 2.71
CA ALA A 28 1.90 -8.52 4.10
C ALA A 28 0.47 -8.07 4.42
N VAL A 29 -0.51 -8.86 4.00
CA VAL A 29 -1.87 -8.80 4.53
C VAL A 29 -1.73 -9.34 5.94
N ALA A 30 -1.38 -8.43 6.85
CA ALA A 30 -1.57 -8.67 8.27
C ALA A 30 -3.09 -8.79 8.46
N MET A 31 -3.58 -10.03 8.50
CA MET A 31 -4.87 -10.34 9.08
C MET A 31 -4.78 -9.91 10.55
N VAL A 32 -5.25 -8.71 10.86
CA VAL A 32 -5.46 -8.30 12.25
C VAL A 32 -6.68 -9.09 12.71
N ALA A 33 -6.44 -10.23 13.35
CA ALA A 33 -7.42 -10.85 14.20
C ALA A 33 -7.69 -9.87 15.35
N SER A 34 -8.87 -9.24 15.33
CA SER A 34 -9.37 -8.46 16.46
C SER A 34 -9.60 -9.41 17.62
N ASP A 35 -8.68 -9.42 18.58
CA ASP A 35 -8.90 -9.94 19.92
C ASP A 35 -9.76 -8.92 20.66
N GLU A 36 -11.07 -9.14 20.71
CA GLU A 36 -11.99 -8.35 21.55
C GLU A 36 -11.77 -8.75 23.02
N LYS A 37 -10.64 -8.31 23.59
CA LYS A 37 -10.47 -8.31 25.04
C LYS A 37 -11.10 -7.06 25.61
N ARG A 38 -12.41 -7.16 25.85
CA ARG A 38 -13.12 -6.31 26.80
C ARG A 38 -12.43 -6.45 28.16
N SER A 39 -11.57 -5.51 28.50
CA SER A 39 -10.99 -5.42 29.84
C SER A 39 -10.91 -3.96 30.23
N ALA A 40 -11.64 -3.68 31.30
CA ALA A 40 -11.77 -2.42 32.00
C ALA A 40 -10.46 -1.62 32.07
N SER A 41 -10.57 -0.30 31.89
CA SER A 41 -9.52 0.62 32.30
C SER A 41 -10.02 1.51 33.45
N PRO A 42 -9.17 1.74 34.45
CA PRO A 42 -9.53 2.34 35.72
C PRO A 42 -9.58 3.87 35.64
N VAL A 43 -10.36 4.45 36.55
CA VAL A 43 -10.29 5.81 37.10
C VAL A 43 -9.54 6.82 36.23
N VAL A 44 -10.31 7.57 35.45
CA VAL A 44 -9.87 8.71 34.64
C VAL A 44 -9.25 9.77 35.55
N ALA A 45 -7.92 9.78 35.64
CA ALA A 45 -7.20 11.01 35.89
C ALA A 45 -7.37 11.86 34.62
N THR A 46 -8.08 12.98 34.74
CA THR A 46 -8.37 13.92 33.65
C THR A 46 -7.06 14.30 32.95
N GLN A 47 -6.93 13.98 31.66
CA GLN A 47 -5.69 14.27 30.93
C GLN A 47 -5.56 15.78 30.65
N CYS A 48 -4.36 16.35 30.79
CA CYS A 48 -4.16 17.80 30.73
C CYS A 48 -4.60 18.44 29.39
N TRP A 49 -4.50 17.71 28.28
CA TRP A 49 -4.92 18.18 26.96
C TRP A 49 -6.43 18.30 26.78
N GLN A 50 -7.24 17.81 27.73
CA GLN A 50 -8.69 18.01 27.72
C GLN A 50 -9.11 19.34 28.37
N VAL A 51 -8.23 19.92 29.19
CA VAL A 51 -8.52 21.11 30.01
C VAL A 51 -7.64 22.31 29.63
N GLU A 52 -6.49 22.08 29.00
CA GLU A 52 -5.53 23.11 28.65
C GLU A 52 -5.14 23.07 27.17
N ASP A 53 -4.71 24.22 26.65
CA ASP A 53 -4.07 24.29 25.35
C ASP A 53 -2.77 23.49 25.36
N PHE A 54 -2.54 22.73 24.29
CA PHE A 54 -1.39 21.85 24.14
C PHE A 54 -0.63 22.17 22.86
N VAL A 55 0.68 21.96 22.92
CA VAL A 55 1.58 22.07 21.76
C VAL A 55 2.11 20.67 21.44
N VAL A 56 2.12 20.30 20.16
CA VAL A 56 2.66 19.02 19.71
C VAL A 56 4.19 19.10 19.77
N ALA A 57 4.77 18.39 20.74
CA ALA A 57 6.22 18.34 20.96
C ALA A 57 6.90 17.28 20.08
N GLN A 58 6.20 16.19 19.76
CA GLN A 58 6.67 15.16 18.85
C GLN A 58 5.57 14.74 17.89
N GLU A 59 5.92 14.69 16.61
CA GLU A 59 5.05 14.21 15.55
C GLU A 59 4.60 12.76 15.77
N CYS A 60 3.48 12.41 15.14
CA CYS A 60 2.83 11.12 15.27
C CYS A 60 3.73 9.98 14.78
N THR A 61 4.15 9.11 15.70
CA THR A 61 5.06 7.99 15.41
C THR A 61 4.44 6.65 15.77
N ARG A 62 4.90 5.59 15.11
CA ARG A 62 4.47 4.22 15.41
C ARG A 62 5.04 3.80 16.77
N CYS A 63 4.22 3.19 17.62
CA CYS A 63 4.71 2.65 18.86
C CYS A 63 5.68 1.48 18.65
N SER A 64 6.67 1.38 19.53
CA SER A 64 7.46 0.16 19.69
C SER A 64 6.68 -0.89 20.49
N SER A 65 7.10 -2.15 20.39
CA SER A 65 6.49 -3.28 21.13
C SER A 65 6.45 -3.09 22.64
N PHE A 66 7.44 -2.37 23.18
CA PHE A 66 7.47 -1.98 24.60
C PHE A 66 6.42 -0.90 24.90
N GLN A 67 6.37 0.15 24.09
CA GLN A 67 5.43 1.27 24.28
C GLN A 67 3.97 0.85 24.14
N THR A 68 3.66 -0.13 23.29
CA THR A 68 2.30 -0.68 23.20
C THR A 68 1.83 -1.31 24.52
N LYS A 69 2.74 -1.83 25.33
CA LYS A 69 2.40 -2.44 26.63
C LYS A 69 2.41 -1.44 27.78
N THR A 70 3.25 -0.41 27.70
CA THR A 70 3.44 0.56 28.79
C THR A 70 2.59 1.81 28.63
N ILE A 71 2.24 2.20 27.40
CA ILE A 71 1.49 3.42 27.09
C ILE A 71 0.09 3.05 26.62
N LEU A 72 -0.91 3.33 27.47
CA LEU A 72 -2.32 3.07 27.17
C LEU A 72 -2.81 3.80 25.89
N ALA A 73 -2.27 5.00 25.63
CA ALA A 73 -2.58 5.78 24.44
C ALA A 73 -2.15 5.09 23.13
N CYS A 74 -1.29 4.08 23.18
CA CYS A 74 -0.88 3.34 22.00
C CYS A 74 -1.88 2.26 21.58
N SER A 75 -2.66 1.70 22.51
CA SER A 75 -3.56 0.56 22.28
C SER A 75 -4.57 0.72 21.11
N PRO A 76 -5.27 1.88 20.95
CA PRO A 76 -6.36 1.97 19.98
C PRO A 76 -5.92 2.09 18.52
N THR A 77 -4.77 2.73 18.25
CA THR A 77 -4.32 3.01 16.86
C THR A 77 -2.94 2.42 16.54
N GLY A 78 -2.13 2.12 17.56
CA GLY A 78 -0.72 1.75 17.40
C GLY A 78 0.20 2.94 17.09
N PHE A 79 -0.31 4.17 17.18
CA PHE A 79 0.44 5.40 16.96
C PHE A 79 0.24 6.37 18.11
N ILE A 80 1.30 7.10 18.44
CA ILE A 80 1.30 8.09 19.52
C ILE A 80 1.94 9.39 19.07
N GLU A 81 1.46 10.49 19.63
CA GLU A 81 2.09 11.81 19.57
C GLU A 81 2.41 12.26 20.99
N LYS A 82 3.51 13.01 21.13
CA LYS A 82 3.89 13.61 22.41
C LYS A 82 3.44 15.06 22.41
N ILE A 83 2.68 15.45 23.42
CA ILE A 83 2.17 16.80 23.57
C ILE A 83 2.67 17.40 24.88
N ASN A 84 2.94 18.70 24.85
CA ASN A 84 3.28 19.47 26.03
C ASN A 84 2.11 20.40 26.35
N CYS A 85 1.52 20.24 27.54
CA CYS A 85 0.44 21.11 28.01
C CYS A 85 1.00 22.46 28.43
N ALA A 86 0.50 23.56 27.84
CA ALA A 86 1.13 24.87 27.97
C ALA A 86 1.09 25.42 29.41
N THR A 87 0.00 25.15 30.14
CA THR A 87 -0.20 25.68 31.50
C THR A 87 0.50 24.79 32.55
N SER A 88 0.37 23.47 32.45
CA SER A 88 1.01 22.53 33.37
C SER A 88 2.50 22.28 33.06
N LYS A 89 2.97 22.63 31.84
CA LYS A 89 4.29 22.26 31.28
C LYS A 89 4.59 20.76 31.38
N LYS A 90 3.56 19.94 31.36
CA LYS A 90 3.66 18.48 31.47
C LYS A 90 3.60 17.85 30.09
N ASP A 91 4.49 16.90 29.89
CA ASP A 91 4.48 16.04 28.71
C ASP A 91 3.49 14.88 28.92
N GLU A 92 2.52 14.77 28.01
CA GLU A 92 1.56 13.68 27.97
C GLU A 92 1.59 12.98 26.61
N PHE A 93 1.15 11.72 26.58
CA PHE A 93 1.05 10.93 25.35
C PHE A 93 -0.39 10.79 24.92
N LYS A 94 -0.65 11.05 23.64
CA LYS A 94 -1.98 10.94 23.04
C LYS A 94 -1.94 10.00 21.84
N SER A 95 -3.01 9.23 21.65
CA SER A 95 -3.21 8.45 20.43
C SER A 95 -3.45 9.41 19.26
N CYS A 96 -2.64 9.32 18.22
CA CYS A 96 -2.88 10.08 16.99
C CYS A 96 -3.30 9.16 15.84
N ARG A 97 -4.16 9.68 14.95
CA ARG A 97 -4.47 9.04 13.67
C ARG A 97 -3.72 9.80 12.57
N SER A 98 -2.60 9.25 12.09
CA SER A 98 -1.82 9.90 11.05
C SER A 98 -2.44 9.68 9.66
N ALA A 99 -3.03 10.74 9.09
CA ALA A 99 -3.53 10.76 7.71
C ALA A 99 -2.41 10.51 6.68
N VAL A 100 -1.17 10.88 7.01
CA VAL A 100 0.02 10.68 6.14
C VAL A 100 0.35 9.20 6.00
N MET A 101 0.21 8.42 7.08
CA MET A 101 0.46 6.98 7.03
C MET A 101 -0.66 6.23 6.31
N GLU A 102 -1.91 6.66 6.46
CA GLU A 102 -3.03 6.17 5.64
C GLU A 102 -2.80 6.47 4.15
N ALA A 103 -2.30 7.67 3.82
CA ALA A 103 -1.96 8.05 2.45
C ALA A 103 -0.84 7.19 1.86
N HIS A 104 0.19 6.83 2.63
CA HIS A 104 1.25 5.93 2.15
C HIS A 104 0.74 4.52 1.84
N VAL A 105 -0.12 3.95 2.70
CA VAL A 105 -0.74 2.64 2.46
C VAL A 105 -1.63 2.70 1.23
N PHE A 106 -2.42 3.78 1.11
CA PHE A 106 -3.25 4.03 -0.06
C PHE A 106 -2.43 4.13 -1.35
N TRP A 107 -1.37 4.95 -1.38
CA TRP A 107 -0.52 5.11 -2.56
C TRP A 107 0.19 3.82 -2.97
N ARG A 108 0.62 3.01 -2.00
CA ARG A 108 1.18 1.69 -2.29
C ARG A 108 0.15 0.76 -2.93
N PHE A 109 -1.08 0.73 -2.41
CA PHE A 109 -2.16 -0.06 -3.00
C PHE A 109 -2.51 0.42 -4.42
N VAL A 110 -2.76 1.72 -4.59
CA VAL A 110 -3.12 2.32 -5.88
C VAL A 110 -2.03 2.08 -6.92
N GLY A 111 -0.76 2.33 -6.56
CA GLY A 111 0.37 2.08 -7.43
C GLY A 111 0.50 0.61 -7.84
N THR A 112 0.28 -0.31 -6.89
CA THR A 112 0.33 -1.76 -7.17
C THR A 112 -0.77 -2.18 -8.14
N MET A 113 -2.01 -1.75 -7.92
CA MET A 113 -3.14 -2.09 -8.78
C MET A 113 -3.01 -1.48 -10.18
N MET A 114 -2.49 -0.26 -10.28
CA MET A 114 -2.21 0.39 -11.57
C MET A 114 -1.15 -0.38 -12.37
N CYS A 115 -0.05 -0.80 -11.73
CA CYS A 115 0.98 -1.61 -12.36
C CYS A 115 0.44 -2.97 -12.84
N VAL A 116 -0.34 -3.65 -11.99
CA VAL A 116 -0.97 -4.93 -12.34
C VAL A 116 -1.90 -4.77 -13.55
N ALA A 117 -2.75 -3.75 -13.56
CA ALA A 117 -3.63 -3.45 -14.68
C ALA A 117 -2.86 -3.19 -15.98
N ALA A 118 -1.77 -2.43 -15.92
CA ALA A 118 -0.91 -2.17 -17.08
C ALA A 118 -0.28 -3.45 -17.64
N VAL A 119 0.21 -4.35 -16.76
CA VAL A 119 0.76 -5.65 -17.17
C VAL A 119 -0.32 -6.48 -17.88
N PHE A 120 -1.52 -6.58 -17.33
CA PHE A 120 -2.62 -7.32 -17.97
C PHE A 120 -3.03 -6.70 -19.31
N ALA A 121 -3.14 -5.38 -19.41
CA ALA A 121 -3.45 -4.69 -20.66
C ALA A 121 -2.41 -5.01 -21.75
N VAL A 122 -1.11 -4.95 -21.41
CA VAL A 122 -0.03 -5.30 -22.34
C VAL A 122 -0.12 -6.77 -22.75
N LEU A 123 -0.34 -7.69 -21.81
CA LEU A 123 -0.49 -9.12 -22.11
C LEU A 123 -1.63 -9.37 -23.09
N VAL A 124 -2.79 -8.75 -22.89
CA VAL A 124 -3.95 -8.87 -23.79
C VAL A 124 -3.61 -8.34 -25.18
N VAL A 125 -3.06 -7.13 -25.29
CA VAL A 125 -2.67 -6.54 -26.59
C VAL A 125 -1.66 -7.43 -27.31
N CYS A 126 -0.65 -7.95 -26.61
CA CYS A 126 0.32 -8.87 -27.20
C CYS A 126 -0.34 -10.13 -27.77
N ARG A 127 -1.28 -10.74 -27.03
CA ARG A 127 -2.03 -11.91 -27.52
C ARG A 127 -2.85 -11.58 -28.76
N GLN A 128 -3.54 -10.44 -28.76
CA GLN A 128 -4.28 -9.95 -29.93
C GLN A 128 -3.34 -9.80 -31.14
N ARG A 129 -2.19 -9.12 -30.98
CA ARG A 129 -1.23 -8.90 -32.07
C ARG A 129 -0.63 -10.20 -32.63
N VAL A 130 -0.46 -11.23 -31.80
CA VAL A 130 -0.01 -12.55 -32.27
C VAL A 130 -1.09 -13.23 -33.10
N LEU A 131 -2.37 -13.12 -32.71
CA LEU A 131 -3.49 -13.66 -33.48
C LEU A 131 -3.64 -12.92 -34.81
N ASP A 132 -3.52 -11.59 -34.81
CA ASP A 132 -3.62 -10.76 -36.03
C ASP A 132 -2.52 -11.10 -37.04
N ARG A 133 -1.28 -11.31 -36.57
CA ARG A 133 -0.16 -11.75 -37.44
C ARG A 133 -0.44 -13.11 -38.08
N LYS A 134 -0.95 -14.07 -37.31
CA LYS A 134 -1.33 -15.40 -37.83
C LYS A 134 -2.49 -15.33 -38.82
N ALA A 135 -3.45 -14.42 -38.60
CA ALA A 135 -4.55 -14.21 -39.53
C ALA A 135 -4.05 -13.60 -40.86
N LEU A 136 -3.19 -12.58 -40.80
CA LEU A 136 -2.58 -11.96 -41.99
C LEU A 136 -1.69 -12.93 -42.78
N GLU A 137 -0.92 -13.78 -42.09
CA GLU A 137 -0.11 -14.82 -42.74
C GLU A 137 -0.97 -15.83 -43.50
N LYS A 138 -2.16 -16.19 -42.96
CA LYS A 138 -3.11 -17.05 -43.67
C LYS A 138 -3.66 -16.39 -44.93
N VAL A 139 -4.00 -15.09 -44.87
CA VAL A 139 -4.47 -14.33 -46.05
C VAL A 139 -3.37 -14.21 -47.11
N ARG A 140 -2.13 -13.92 -46.70
CA ARG A 140 -0.99 -13.82 -47.63
C ARG A 140 -0.72 -15.13 -48.38
N LYS A 141 -0.79 -16.28 -47.70
CA LYS A 141 -0.61 -17.59 -48.34
C LYS A 141 -1.69 -17.92 -49.37
N GLN A 142 -2.89 -17.35 -49.24
CA GLN A 142 -3.94 -17.53 -50.25
C GLN A 142 -3.71 -16.71 -51.52
N ILE A 143 -3.01 -15.57 -51.42
CA ILE A 143 -2.71 -14.71 -52.57
C ILE A 143 -1.52 -15.25 -53.37
N GLU A 144 -0.59 -15.94 -52.70
CA GLU A 144 0.62 -16.52 -53.31
C GLU A 144 0.37 -17.87 -54.00
N SER A 145 -0.78 -18.51 -53.74
CA SER A 145 -1.17 -19.80 -54.34
C SER A 145 -2.14 -19.67 -55.52
N ILE A 146 -2.38 -18.45 -56.02
CA ILE A 146 -3.25 -18.15 -57.17
C ILE A 146 -2.39 -17.84 -58.38
#